data_AF-A0A957TFS6-F1
#
_entry.id   AF-A0A957TFS6-F1
#
_cell.length_a   1.000
_cell.length_b   1.000
_cell.length_c   1.000
_cell.angle_alpha   90.00
_cell.angle_beta   90.00
_cell.angle_gamma   90.00
#
_symmetry.space_group_name_H-M   'P 1'
#
loop_
_entity.id
_entity.type
_entity.pdbx_description
1 polymer ?
#
loop_
_entity_poly.entity_id
_entity_poly.type
_entity_poly.pdbx_seq_one_letter_code
_entity_poly.pdbx_strand_id
1 'polypeptide(L)'
;MSEVTKNVILDLLPLYLAGEVSEDTSVLVKKYLEADPELAEAAKEMAKADSLGKVPLPFRKDTAMETYQEAKKWMTIRVLGLAAIAGLVIACFLITVLLGTSLDHVAQLFVQ
;
A
#
# COMPACT_ATOMS: atom_id res chain seq x y z
N MET A 1 -35.58 -3.79 27.22
CA MET A 1 -35.26 -3.36 25.84
C MET A 1 -34.23 -2.27 25.97
N SER A 2 -33.02 -2.49 25.47
CA SER A 2 -31.97 -1.47 25.44
C SER A 2 -32.44 -0.35 24.52
N GLU A 3 -32.72 0.82 25.07
CA GLU A 3 -33.01 2.00 24.26
C GLU A 3 -31.79 2.29 23.37
N VAL A 4 -32.04 2.49 22.07
CA VAL A 4 -30.99 2.87 21.13
C VAL A 4 -30.58 4.31 21.49
N THR A 5 -29.29 4.52 21.75
CA THR A 5 -28.77 5.82 22.16
C THR A 5 -28.41 6.68 20.95
N LYS A 6 -28.36 8.00 21.12
CA LYS A 6 -27.91 8.95 20.09
C LYS A 6 -26.54 8.57 19.48
N ASN A 7 -25.64 8.04 20.31
CA ASN A 7 -24.30 7.61 19.85
C ASN A 7 -24.39 6.44 18.87
N VAL A 8 -25.25 5.46 19.13
CA VAL A 8 -25.47 4.34 18.19
C VAL A 8 -26.02 4.86 16.86
N ILE A 9 -26.90 5.87 16.88
CA ILE A 9 -27.40 6.49 15.65
C ILE A 9 -26.29 7.24 14.91
N LEU A 10 -25.40 7.95 15.61
CA LEU A 10 -24.22 8.61 15.03
C LEU A 10 -23.27 7.60 14.37
N ASP A 11 -23.05 6.44 15.00
CA ASP A 11 -22.21 5.38 14.44
C ASP A 11 -22.81 4.78 13.14
N LEU A 12 -24.14 4.71 13.05
CA LEU A 12 -24.85 4.22 11.87
C LEU A 12 -25.01 5.28 10.76
N LEU A 13 -24.78 6.55 11.08
CA LEU A 13 -25.06 7.67 10.19
C LEU A 13 -24.22 7.65 8.90
N PRO A 14 -22.90 7.32 8.90
CA PRO A 14 -22.14 7.20 7.66
C PRO A 14 -22.70 6.12 6.73
N LEU A 15 -23.07 4.96 7.26
CA LEU A 15 -23.63 3.85 6.48
C LEU A 15 -25.03 4.20 5.96
N TYR A 16 -25.84 4.89 6.77
CA TYR A 16 -27.15 5.39 6.36
C TYR A 16 -27.04 6.39 5.21
N LEU A 17 -26.12 7.36 5.30
CA LEU A 17 -25.86 8.34 4.25
C LEU A 17 -25.29 7.70 2.97
N ALA A 18 -24.54 6.61 3.09
CA ALA A 18 -24.06 5.81 1.97
C ALA A 18 -25.13 4.88 1.36
N GLY A 19 -26.29 4.72 2.02
CA GLY A 19 -27.34 3.80 1.59
C GLY A 19 -27.02 2.32 1.84
N GLU A 20 -26.06 2.02 2.71
CA GLU A 20 -25.54 0.67 3.00
C GLU A 20 -26.18 0.01 4.23
N VAL A 21 -27.32 0.51 4.67
CA VAL A 21 -28.08 -0.04 5.81
C VAL A 21 -29.37 -0.72 5.36
N SER A 22 -29.88 -1.66 6.17
CA SER A 22 -31.19 -2.27 5.93
C SER A 22 -32.33 -1.26 6.01
N GLU A 23 -33.48 -1.56 5.41
CA GLU A 23 -34.67 -0.71 5.46
C GLU A 23 -35.12 -0.40 6.90
N ASP A 24 -35.12 -1.41 7.78
CA ASP A 24 -35.49 -1.26 9.19
C ASP A 24 -34.54 -0.28 9.91
N THR A 25 -33.24 -0.37 9.63
CA THR A 25 -32.24 0.55 10.19
C THR A 25 -32.39 1.96 9.64
N SER A 26 -32.72 2.08 8.34
CA SER A 26 -32.98 3.38 7.69
C SER A 26 -34.16 4.12 8.33
N VAL A 27 -35.26 3.41 8.57
CA VAL A 27 -36.45 3.96 9.25
C VAL A 27 -36.12 4.38 10.68
N LEU A 28 -35.32 3.57 11.41
CA LEU A 28 -34.88 3.90 12.75
C LEU A 28 -34.05 5.19 12.78
N VAL A 29 -33.01 5.29 11.94
CA VAL A 29 -32.15 6.48 11.87
C VAL A 29 -32.97 7.71 11.51
N LYS A 30 -33.84 7.62 10.50
CA LYS A 30 -34.73 8.71 10.09
C LYS A 30 -35.59 9.22 11.24
N LYS A 31 -36.18 8.33 12.05
CA LYS A 31 -36.99 8.70 13.22
C LYS A 31 -36.18 9.52 14.24
N TYR A 32 -34.91 9.17 14.46
CA TYR A 32 -34.04 9.92 15.37
C TYR A 32 -33.62 11.28 14.79
N LEU A 33 -33.38 11.37 13.48
CA LEU A 33 -33.11 12.64 12.81
C LEU A 33 -34.32 13.59 12.84
N GLU A 34 -35.55 13.06 12.73
CA GLU A 34 -36.77 13.87 12.83
C GLU A 34 -37.04 14.34 14.28
N ALA A 35 -36.66 13.53 15.27
CA ALA A 35 -36.87 13.85 16.69
C ALA A 35 -35.83 14.82 17.27
N ASP A 36 -34.61 14.86 16.72
CA ASP A 36 -33.50 15.69 17.21
C ASP A 36 -32.94 16.58 16.08
N PRO A 37 -33.31 17.88 16.05
CA PRO A 37 -32.85 18.79 15.02
C PRO A 37 -31.34 19.07 15.07
N GLU A 38 -30.70 18.97 16.24
CA GLU A 38 -29.24 19.11 16.35
C GLU A 38 -28.54 17.89 15.71
N LEU A 39 -29.09 16.70 15.91
CA LEU A 39 -28.61 15.48 15.25
C LEU A 39 -28.79 15.55 13.73
N ALA A 40 -29.93 16.10 13.26
CA ALA A 40 -30.16 16.32 11.84
C ALA A 40 -29.18 17.33 11.22
N GLU A 41 -28.81 18.36 11.96
CA GLU A 41 -27.79 19.32 11.51
C GLU A 41 -26.41 18.65 11.42
N ALA A 42 -26.02 17.88 12.44
CA ALA A 42 -24.78 17.09 12.40
C ALA A 42 -24.74 16.12 11.20
N ALA A 43 -25.86 15.46 10.89
CA ALA A 43 -25.99 14.60 9.72
C ALA A 43 -25.79 15.34 8.39
N LYS A 44 -26.31 16.56 8.27
CA LYS A 44 -26.13 17.40 7.08
C LYS A 44 -24.67 17.83 6.92
N GLU A 45 -24.01 18.22 8.00
CA GLU A 45 -22.59 18.58 7.97
C GLU A 45 -21.71 17.38 7.61
N MET A 46 -22.02 16.19 8.12
CA MET A 46 -21.34 14.95 7.74
C MET A 46 -21.56 14.60 6.26
N ALA A 47 -22.78 14.76 5.74
CA ALA A 47 -23.07 14.52 4.31
C ALA A 47 -22.31 15.49 3.39
N LYS A 48 -22.16 16.76 3.81
CA LYS A 48 -21.33 17.75 3.13
C LYS A 48 -19.85 17.36 3.18
N ALA A 49 -19.33 16.99 4.35
CA ALA A 49 -17.95 16.57 4.52
C ALA A 49 -17.62 15.30 3.70
N ASP A 50 -18.53 14.33 3.65
CA ASP A 50 -18.41 13.14 2.81
C ASP A 50 -18.39 13.50 1.32
N SER A 51 -19.24 14.44 0.89
CA SER A 51 -19.20 14.94 -0.51
C SER A 51 -17.89 15.65 -0.87
N LEU A 52 -17.23 16.31 0.10
CA LEU A 52 -15.92 16.95 -0.07
C LEU A 52 -14.75 15.96 0.07
N GLY A 53 -14.97 14.85 0.76
CA GLY A 53 -14.04 13.73 0.96
C GLY A 53 -14.10 12.65 -0.13
N LYS A 54 -15.11 12.69 -1.00
CA LYS A 54 -15.16 11.94 -2.28
C LYS A 54 -14.16 12.50 -3.29
N VAL A 55 -12.89 12.58 -2.91
CA VAL A 55 -11.86 12.25 -3.88
C VAL A 55 -12.14 10.80 -4.23
N PRO A 56 -12.53 10.47 -5.48
CA PRO A 56 -12.64 9.08 -5.88
C PRO A 56 -11.24 8.52 -5.66
N LEU A 57 -11.04 7.69 -4.63
CA LEU A 57 -9.86 6.83 -4.59
C LEU A 57 -10.00 5.97 -5.83
N PRO A 58 -9.23 6.22 -6.88
CA PRO A 58 -9.33 5.40 -8.06
C PRO A 58 -8.65 4.11 -7.64
N PHE A 59 -9.41 3.13 -7.17
CA PHE A 59 -9.04 1.73 -7.35
C PHE A 59 -9.16 1.38 -8.85
N ARG A 60 -8.53 2.20 -9.70
CA ARG A 60 -8.28 1.91 -11.10
C ARG A 60 -7.04 1.02 -11.05
N LYS A 61 -7.26 -0.29 -11.11
CA LYS A 61 -6.20 -1.32 -11.14
C LYS A 61 -5.07 -0.94 -12.11
N ASP A 62 -5.40 -0.22 -13.17
CA ASP A 62 -4.48 0.26 -14.20
C ASP A 62 -3.42 1.23 -13.63
N THR A 63 -3.81 2.22 -12.81
CA THR A 63 -2.86 3.19 -12.23
C THR A 63 -2.06 2.62 -11.06
N ALA A 64 -2.61 1.65 -10.33
CA ALA A 64 -1.87 0.91 -9.31
C ALA A 64 -0.79 0.01 -9.94
N MET A 65 -1.08 -0.57 -11.10
CA MET A 65 -0.13 -1.41 -11.83
C MET A 65 0.96 -0.57 -12.51
N GLU A 66 0.63 0.60 -13.08
CA GLU A 66 1.63 1.51 -13.67
C GLU A 66 2.61 2.04 -12.63
N THR A 67 2.13 2.53 -11.48
CA THR A 67 2.99 3.00 -10.38
C THR A 67 3.86 1.89 -9.79
N TYR A 68 3.32 0.68 -9.69
CA TYR A 68 4.10 -0.50 -9.29
C TYR A 68 5.19 -0.86 -10.30
N GLN A 69 4.90 -0.78 -11.61
CA GLN A 69 5.88 -1.06 -12.66
C GLN A 69 7.00 -0.02 -12.72
N GLU A 70 6.68 1.26 -12.51
CA GLU A 70 7.68 2.34 -12.46
C GLU A 70 8.60 2.19 -11.25
N ALA A 71 8.05 1.87 -10.08
CA ALA A 71 8.83 1.58 -8.88
C ALA A 71 9.74 0.34 -9.06
N LYS A 72 9.22 -0.71 -9.72
CA LYS A 72 9.99 -1.95 -9.97
C LYS A 72 11.17 -1.73 -10.91
N LYS A 73 11.05 -0.85 -11.92
CA LYS A 73 12.16 -0.50 -12.82
C LYS A 73 13.31 0.18 -12.07
N TRP A 74 12.99 1.13 -11.19
CA TRP A 74 13.98 1.82 -10.35
C TRP A 74 14.68 0.90 -9.34
N MET A 75 13.97 -0.10 -8.82
CA MET A 75 14.58 -1.11 -7.94
C MET A 75 15.50 -2.06 -8.73
N THR A 76 15.09 -2.45 -9.94
CA THR A 76 15.85 -3.38 -10.79
C THR A 76 17.18 -2.78 -11.22
N ILE A 77 17.24 -1.49 -11.60
CA ILE A 77 18.48 -0.87 -12.04
C ILE A 77 19.52 -0.74 -10.91
N ARG A 78 19.07 -0.49 -9.67
CA ARG A 78 19.95 -0.46 -8.49
C ARG A 78 20.52 -1.84 -8.17
N VAL A 79 19.68 -2.87 -8.24
CA VAL A 79 20.11 -4.26 -8.01
C VAL A 79 21.08 -4.74 -9.09
N LEU A 80 20.84 -4.37 -10.35
CA LEU A 80 21.72 -4.71 -11.47
C LEU A 80 23.12 -4.10 -11.30
N GLY A 81 23.20 -2.83 -10.88
CA GLY A 81 24.48 -2.17 -10.61
C GLY A 81 25.27 -2.85 -9.49
N LEU A 82 24.63 -3.19 -8.38
CA LEU A 82 25.26 -3.92 -7.27
C LEU A 82 25.74 -5.31 -7.68
N ALA A 83 24.94 -6.05 -8.45
CA ALA A 83 25.29 -7.37 -8.95
C ALA A 83 26.50 -7.32 -9.90
N ALA A 84 26.59 -6.31 -10.77
CA ALA A 84 27.73 -6.13 -11.66
C ALA A 84 29.03 -5.87 -10.90
N ILE A 85 29.00 -5.02 -9.86
CA ILE A 85 30.17 -4.75 -9.01
C ILE A 85 30.59 -6.02 -8.25
N ALA A 86 29.64 -6.70 -7.61
CA ALA A 86 29.93 -7.96 -6.90
C ALA A 86 30.51 -9.02 -7.84
N GLY A 87 29.94 -9.16 -9.05
CA GLY A 87 30.44 -10.07 -10.07
C GLY A 87 31.86 -9.73 -10.54
N LEU A 88 32.17 -8.44 -10.73
CA LEU A 88 33.51 -7.99 -11.10
C LEU A 88 34.53 -8.34 -10.00
N VAL A 89 34.20 -8.09 -8.74
CA VAL A 89 35.08 -8.39 -7.59
C VAL A 89 35.37 -9.90 -7.51
N ILE A 90 34.34 -10.73 -7.66
CA ILE A 90 34.48 -12.19 -7.65
C ILE A 90 35.33 -12.65 -8.85
N ALA A 91 35.09 -12.12 -10.05
CA ALA A 91 35.86 -12.47 -11.23
C ALA A 91 37.35 -12.10 -11.08
N CYS A 92 37.66 -10.89 -10.59
CA CYS A 92 39.03 -10.48 -10.31
C CYS A 92 39.71 -11.40 -9.29
N PHE A 93 39.01 -11.78 -8.22
CA PHE A 93 39.54 -12.71 -7.22
C PHE A 93 39.81 -14.11 -7.80
N LEU A 94 38.93 -14.62 -8.64
CA LEU A 94 39.14 -15.91 -9.30
C LEU A 94 40.33 -15.87 -10.26
N ILE A 95 40.50 -14.77 -11.00
CA ILE A 95 41.65 -14.58 -11.90
C ILE A 95 42.97 -14.54 -11.12
N THR A 96 43.03 -13.81 -10.00
CA THR A 96 44.27 -13.76 -9.19
C THR A 96 44.63 -15.13 -8.61
N VAL A 97 43.64 -15.91 -8.17
CA VAL A 97 43.85 -17.29 -7.69
C VAL A 97 44.32 -18.20 -8.81
N LEU A 98 43.72 -18.12 -10.01
CA LEU A 98 44.10 -18.93 -11.17
C LEU A 98 45.52 -18.61 -11.67
N LEU A 99 45.87 -17.32 -11.73
CA LEU A 99 47.21 -16.90 -12.12
C LEU A 99 48.27 -17.28 -11.07
N GLY A 100 47.95 -17.13 -9.78
CA GLY A 100 48.86 -17.54 -8.70
C GLY A 100 49.18 -19.04 -8.75
N THR A 101 48.12 -19.87 -8.81
CA THR A 101 48.28 -21.33 -8.86
C THR A 101 49.02 -21.83 -10.11
N SER A 102 48.85 -21.17 -11.26
CA SER A 102 49.59 -21.53 -12.47
C SER A 102 51.07 -21.12 -12.43
N LEU A 103 51.40 -19.95 -11.85
CA LEU A 103 52.79 -19.55 -11.60
C LEU A 103 53.50 -20.50 -10.62
N ASP A 104 52.84 -20.88 -9.53
CA ASP A 104 53.40 -21.81 -8.54
C ASP A 104 53.69 -23.19 -9.15
N HIS A 105 52.78 -23.71 -9.99
CA HIS A 105 52.99 -24.99 -10.67
C HIS A 105 54.15 -24.94 -11.68
N VAL A 106 54.31 -23.85 -12.44
CA VAL A 106 55.43 -23.69 -13.37
C VAL A 106 56.75 -23.53 -12.62
N ALA A 107 56.77 -22.80 -11.51
CA ALA A 107 57.96 -22.64 -10.67
C ALA A 107 58.43 -23.99 -10.10
N GLN A 108 57.50 -24.87 -9.68
CA GLN A 108 57.86 -26.21 -9.22
C GLN A 108 58.46 -27.10 -10.31
N LEU A 109 57.99 -26.98 -11.55
CA LEU A 109 58.54 -27.76 -12.69
C LEU A 109 59.95 -27.34 -13.11
N PHE A 110 60.33 -26.07 -12.89
CA PHE A 110 61.68 -25.57 -13.18
C PHE A 110 62.69 -25.81 -12.05
N VAL A 111 62.22 -26.03 -10.82
CA VAL A 111 63.06 -26.30 -9.63
C VAL A 111 63.40 -27.79 -9.48
N GLN A 112 62.73 -28.68 -10.23
CA GLN A 112 62.99 -30.12 -10.26
C GLN A 112 63.98 -30.50 -11.36
#